data_AF-A0AAV2RR70-F1
#
_entry.id   AF-A0AAV2RR70-F1
#
_cell.length_a   1.000
_cell.length_b   1.000
_cell.length_c   1.000
_cell.angle_alpha   90.00
_cell.angle_beta   90.00
_cell.angle_gamma   90.00
#
_symmetry.space_group_name_H-M   'P 1'
#
loop_
_entity.id
_entity.type
_entity.pdbx_description
1 polymer ?
#
loop_
_entity_poly.entity_id
_entity_poly.type
_entity_poly.pdbx_seq_one_letter_code
_entity_poly.pdbx_strand_id
1 'polypeptide(L)'
;MKLLVMLGLLTNAVWGGCPHPRADGSQFRALEGCLINRMYAPQCGSDGCNYVNGDAVRCANTFALTRNLPGVEMSHFGMCEEDKEEDNMIEDISADKGNGTDAPA
;
A
#
# COMPACT_ATOMS: atom_id res chain seq x y z
N MET A 1 -4.48 8.56 -49.80
CA MET A 1 -3.77 9.35 -48.76
C MET A 1 -4.61 9.37 -47.49
N LYS A 2 -4.51 8.30 -46.69
CA LYS A 2 -5.17 8.15 -45.38
C LYS A 2 -4.55 6.94 -44.66
N LEU A 3 -3.23 6.90 -44.62
CA LEU A 3 -2.47 5.95 -43.79
C LEU A 3 -1.28 6.75 -43.28
N LEU A 4 -1.32 7.15 -42.01
CA LEU A 4 -0.16 7.53 -41.15
C LEU A 4 -0.57 8.26 -39.85
N VAL A 5 -1.72 7.93 -39.25
CA VAL A 5 -2.02 8.39 -37.86
C VAL A 5 -2.59 7.23 -37.04
N MET A 6 -1.90 6.10 -37.04
CA MET A 6 -2.19 4.97 -36.13
C MET A 6 -0.93 4.41 -35.44
N LEU A 7 0.17 5.17 -35.42
CA LEU A 7 1.39 4.85 -34.67
C LEU A 7 1.45 5.63 -33.34
N GLY A 8 0.33 5.65 -32.61
CA GLY A 8 0.23 6.28 -31.30
C GLY A 8 -0.43 5.38 -30.25
N LEU A 9 -0.47 4.07 -30.48
CA LEU A 9 -1.12 3.07 -29.61
C LEU A 9 -0.15 1.93 -29.24
N LEU A 10 1.08 2.27 -28.86
CA LEU A 10 1.99 1.31 -28.24
C LEU A 10 2.51 1.87 -26.90
N THR A 11 1.99 1.26 -25.83
CA THR A 11 2.68 0.88 -24.58
C THR A 11 2.93 1.88 -23.43
N ASN A 12 2.07 2.84 -23.14
CA ASN A 12 2.22 3.64 -21.90
C ASN A 12 1.23 3.28 -20.76
N ALA A 13 0.69 2.06 -20.74
CA ALA A 13 -0.23 1.64 -19.67
C ALA A 13 0.02 0.22 -19.12
N VAL A 14 1.26 -0.26 -19.17
CA VAL A 14 1.72 -1.57 -18.67
C VAL A 14 3.20 -1.36 -18.30
N TRP A 15 3.76 -1.51 -17.09
CA TRP A 15 3.36 -2.02 -15.80
C TRP A 15 4.25 -1.32 -14.75
N GLY A 16 3.82 -0.19 -14.22
CA GLY A 16 4.47 0.45 -13.06
C GLY A 16 3.64 0.34 -11.79
N GLY A 17 2.52 -0.38 -11.85
CA GLY A 17 1.58 -0.48 -10.75
C GLY A 17 2.08 -1.43 -9.68
N CYS A 18 2.09 -0.96 -8.45
CA CYS A 18 2.09 -1.82 -7.29
C CYS A 18 0.82 -2.65 -7.33
N PRO A 19 0.91 -4.00 -7.42
CA PRO A 19 -0.28 -4.80 -7.25
C PRO A 19 -0.75 -4.59 -5.81
N HIS A 20 -1.81 -3.80 -5.67
CA HIS A 20 -2.89 -4.04 -4.71
C HIS A 20 -3.10 -5.56 -4.55
N PRO A 21 -3.53 -6.04 -3.37
CA PRO A 21 -3.17 -7.32 -2.77
C PRO A 21 -2.76 -8.39 -3.77
N ARG A 22 -1.52 -8.85 -3.65
CA ARG A 22 -1.00 -9.95 -4.47
C ARG A 22 -1.97 -11.13 -4.47
N ALA A 23 -1.84 -12.02 -5.46
CA ALA A 23 -2.63 -13.25 -5.52
C ALA A 23 -2.50 -14.15 -4.27
N ASP A 24 -1.51 -13.91 -3.41
CA ASP A 24 -1.33 -14.55 -2.10
C ASP A 24 -2.09 -13.83 -0.95
N GLY A 25 -2.83 -12.77 -1.24
CA GLY A 25 -3.51 -11.91 -0.28
C GLY A 25 -2.61 -10.91 0.46
N SER A 26 -1.31 -10.85 0.17
CA SER A 26 -0.38 -9.94 0.85
C SER A 26 -0.48 -8.53 0.29
N GLN A 27 -0.61 -7.56 1.21
CA GLN A 27 -0.65 -6.13 0.89
C GLN A 27 0.76 -5.54 0.64
N PHE A 28 1.84 -6.32 0.81
CA PHE A 28 3.24 -5.84 0.83
C PHE A 28 4.07 -6.26 -0.36
N ARG A 29 5.19 -5.58 -0.64
CA ARG A 29 6.38 -5.98 -1.46
C ARG A 29 6.93 -7.42 -1.30
N ALA A 30 7.02 -8.27 -2.34
CA ALA A 30 7.75 -9.54 -2.32
C ALA A 30 9.17 -9.23 -2.77
N LEU A 31 10.13 -9.52 -1.89
CA LEU A 31 11.52 -9.14 -2.05
C LEU A 31 12.38 -10.39 -1.90
N GLU A 32 12.61 -11.05 -3.02
CA GLU A 32 13.51 -12.20 -3.07
C GLU A 32 14.97 -11.75 -3.02
N GLY A 33 15.84 -12.53 -2.38
CA GLY A 33 17.29 -12.28 -2.40
C GLY A 33 17.78 -11.15 -1.49
N CYS A 34 16.94 -10.66 -0.58
CA CYS A 34 17.36 -9.73 0.47
C CYS A 34 17.18 -10.33 1.86
N LEU A 35 18.12 -9.98 2.75
CA LEU A 35 17.94 -10.16 4.18
C LEU A 35 17.30 -8.88 4.73
N ILE A 36 16.00 -8.97 5.05
CA ILE A 36 15.28 -7.92 5.77
C ILE A 36 14.95 -8.41 7.18
N ASN A 37 14.93 -7.50 8.14
CA ASN A 37 14.44 -7.85 9.47
C ASN A 37 12.92 -8.11 9.43
N ARG A 38 12.40 -8.83 10.43
CA ARG A 38 10.97 -9.17 10.53
C ARG A 38 10.14 -8.15 11.34
N MET A 39 10.71 -6.98 11.65
CA MET A 39 9.98 -5.91 12.34
C MET A 39 8.88 -5.40 11.42
N TYR A 40 7.69 -5.24 11.98
CA TYR A 40 6.57 -4.61 11.30
C TYR A 40 6.61 -3.10 11.56
N ALA A 41 6.87 -2.32 10.52
CA ALA A 41 6.93 -0.86 10.57
C ALA A 41 6.63 -0.29 9.18
N PRO A 42 5.36 -0.37 8.72
CA PRO A 42 4.99 -0.19 7.31
C PRO A 42 5.44 1.16 6.75
N GLN A 43 5.82 1.16 5.47
CA GLN A 43 6.26 2.35 4.75
C GLN A 43 5.71 2.32 3.32
N CYS A 44 5.32 3.50 2.83
CA CYS A 44 4.97 3.72 1.45
C CYS A 44 6.24 4.06 0.65
N GLY A 45 6.47 3.35 -0.46
CA GLY A 45 7.53 3.67 -1.39
C GLY A 45 7.14 4.78 -2.38
N SER A 46 8.14 5.41 -2.99
CA SER A 46 7.96 6.38 -4.08
C SER A 46 7.35 5.75 -5.35
N ASP A 47 7.32 4.42 -5.42
CA ASP A 47 6.63 3.63 -6.44
C ASP A 47 5.15 3.39 -6.12
N GLY A 48 4.66 3.84 -4.95
CA GLY A 48 3.29 3.62 -4.50
C GLY A 48 3.04 2.24 -3.90
N CYS A 49 4.09 1.50 -3.54
CA CYS A 49 3.98 0.15 -2.96
C CYS A 49 4.10 0.20 -1.44
N ASN A 50 3.33 -0.65 -0.76
CA ASN A 50 3.52 -0.90 0.66
C ASN A 50 4.72 -1.82 0.91
N TYR A 51 5.57 -1.43 1.86
CA TYR A 51 6.70 -2.21 2.32
C TYR A 51 6.55 -2.50 3.81
N VAL A 52 6.86 -3.74 4.22
CA VAL A 52 6.69 -4.20 5.62
C VAL A 52 7.52 -3.38 6.62
N ASN A 53 8.62 -2.81 6.14
CA ASN A 53 9.52 -1.93 6.87
C ASN A 53 10.48 -1.20 5.90
N GLY A 54 11.30 -0.29 6.44
CA GLY A 54 12.30 0.44 5.65
C GLY A 54 13.42 -0.42 5.08
N ASP A 55 13.71 -1.60 5.68
CA ASP A 55 14.67 -2.54 5.09
C ASP A 55 14.14 -3.11 3.77
N ALA A 56 12.83 -3.36 3.70
CA ALA A 56 12.16 -3.77 2.50
C ALA A 56 12.21 -2.68 1.41
N VAL A 57 12.02 -1.40 1.75
CA VAL A 57 12.18 -0.27 0.80
C VAL A 57 13.61 -0.24 0.23
N ARG A 58 14.62 -0.31 1.11
CA ARG A 58 16.03 -0.26 0.70
C ARG A 58 16.43 -1.46 -0.18
N CYS A 59 15.91 -2.64 0.15
CA CYS A 59 16.08 -3.82 -0.67
C CYS A 59 15.49 -3.60 -2.07
N ALA A 60 14.24 -3.15 -2.16
CA ALA A 60 13.56 -2.89 -3.43
C ALA A 60 14.35 -1.89 -4.29
N ASN A 61 14.87 -0.83 -3.67
CA ASN A 61 15.72 0.14 -4.36
C ASN A 61 16.97 -0.50 -4.96
N THR A 62 17.69 -1.29 -4.16
CA THR A 62 18.90 -2.00 -4.62
C THR A 62 18.57 -2.93 -5.80
N PHE A 63 17.45 -3.65 -5.71
CA PHE A 63 16.97 -4.53 -6.78
C PHE A 63 16.59 -3.78 -8.05
N ALA A 64 16.01 -2.59 -7.92
CA ALA A 64 15.65 -1.75 -9.06
C ALA A 64 16.91 -1.18 -9.75
N LEU A 65 17.82 -0.59 -8.96
CA LEU A 65 19.05 0.02 -9.48
C LEU A 65 19.96 -1.02 -10.17
N THR A 66 20.10 -2.22 -9.59
CA THR A 66 20.88 -3.31 -10.22
C THR A 66 20.30 -3.81 -11.55
N ARG A 67 19.02 -3.53 -11.82
CA ARG A 67 18.34 -3.88 -13.07
C ARG A 67 18.17 -2.70 -14.03
N ASN A 68 18.80 -1.56 -13.74
CA ASN A 68 18.61 -0.30 -14.48
C ASN A 68 17.12 0.14 -14.53
N LEU A 69 16.37 -0.14 -13.47
CA LEU A 69 15.01 0.36 -13.27
C LEU A 69 15.02 1.64 -12.42
N PRO A 70 13.95 2.46 -12.45
CA PRO A 70 13.82 3.61 -11.56
C PRO A 70 13.98 3.18 -10.10
N GLY A 71 14.77 3.94 -9.34
CA GLY A 71 14.96 3.70 -7.91
C GLY A 71 13.67 3.86 -7.12
N VAL A 72 13.65 3.24 -5.94
CA VAL A 72 12.54 3.35 -4.98
C VAL A 72 13.07 3.99 -3.71
N GLU A 73 12.43 5.06 -3.26
CA GLU A 73 12.73 5.72 -2.00
C GLU A 73 11.53 5.61 -1.06
N MET A 74 11.74 5.88 0.23
CA MET A 74 10.62 6.01 1.16
C MET A 74 9.88 7.32 0.82
N SER A 75 8.57 7.21 0.57
CA SER A 75 7.68 8.35 0.42
C SER A 75 7.22 8.85 1.79
N HIS A 76 6.56 7.99 2.57
CA HIS A 76 6.12 8.28 3.94
C HIS A 76 6.05 7.01 4.81
N PHE A 77 5.96 7.21 6.13
CA PHE A 77 5.63 6.14 7.07
C PHE A 77 4.16 5.73 6.92
N GLY A 78 3.83 4.47 7.20
CA GLY A 78 2.50 3.92 7.02
C GLY A 78 2.30 3.22 5.66
N MET A 79 1.08 2.78 5.39
CA MET A 79 0.70 2.23 4.08
C MET A 79 0.44 3.37 3.09
N CYS A 80 0.65 3.15 1.80
CA CYS A 80 0.35 4.12 0.74
C CYS A 80 -1.14 4.46 0.64
N GLU A 81 -2.00 3.47 0.88
CA GLU A 81 -3.43 3.67 1.09
C GLU A 81 -3.63 3.65 2.59
N GLU A 82 -3.67 4.84 3.22
CA GLU A 82 -4.19 4.96 4.57
C GLU A 82 -5.71 4.74 4.46
N ASP A 83 -6.16 3.56 4.88
CA ASP A 83 -7.58 3.25 4.99
C ASP A 83 -8.20 4.37 5.85
N LYS A 84 -9.08 5.18 5.26
CA LYS A 84 -9.87 6.21 5.96
C LYS A 84 -10.92 5.59 6.91
N GLU A 85 -10.63 4.42 7.45
CA GLU A 85 -11.53 3.61 8.28
C GLU A 85 -11.33 3.87 9.79
N GLU A 86 -10.29 4.60 10.20
CA GLU A 86 -10.14 5.02 11.61
C GLU A 86 -11.09 6.15 12.04
N ASP A 87 -11.74 6.85 11.10
CA ASP A 87 -12.74 7.89 11.44
C ASP A 87 -14.09 7.31 11.92
N ASN A 88 -14.33 5.99 11.80
CA ASN A 88 -15.61 5.37 12.17
C ASN A 88 -15.58 4.53 13.46
N MET A 89 -14.45 4.44 14.17
CA MET A 89 -14.37 3.73 15.47
C MET A 89 -14.57 4.63 16.70
N ILE A 90 -15.13 5.84 16.52
CA ILE A 90 -15.44 6.76 17.63
C ILE A 90 -16.96 6.89 17.90
N GLU A 91 -17.87 6.38 17.05
CA GLU A 91 -19.32 6.56 17.30
C GLU A 91 -19.98 5.54 18.25
N ASP A 92 -19.30 4.45 18.64
CA ASP A 92 -19.96 3.40 19.45
C ASP A 92 -19.77 3.54 20.99
N ILE A 93 -19.10 4.60 21.49
CA ILE A 93 -18.86 4.76 22.95
C ILE A 93 -19.96 5.61 23.66
N SER A 94 -20.96 6.16 22.95
CA SER A 94 -21.97 7.05 23.57
C SER A 94 -23.42 6.55 23.63
N ALA A 95 -23.68 5.27 23.39
CA ALA A 95 -25.04 4.70 23.52
C ALA A 95 -25.15 3.61 24.59
N ASP A 96 -24.66 3.87 25.81
CA ASP A 96 -25.21 3.25 27.02
C ASP A 96 -25.64 4.35 28.00
N LYS A 97 -26.73 5.06 27.64
CA LYS A 97 -27.54 5.73 28.66
C LYS A 97 -28.39 4.64 29.29
N GLY A 98 -27.95 4.21 30.47
CA GLY A 98 -28.56 3.14 31.25
C GLY A 98 -30.08 3.20 31.30
N ASN A 99 -30.69 2.07 31.00
CA ASN A 99 -32.07 1.77 31.35
C ASN A 99 -32.12 1.46 32.84
N GLY A 100 -32.61 2.39 33.65
CA GLY A 100 -32.89 2.22 35.06
C GLY A 100 -34.20 2.91 35.41
N THR A 101 -35.31 2.17 35.35
CA THR A 101 -35.98 1.57 36.50
C THR A 101 -37.40 1.18 36.09
N ASP A 102 -37.65 -0.13 36.10
CA ASP A 102 -38.98 -0.70 36.15
C ASP A 102 -39.72 -0.18 37.40
N ALA A 103 -40.93 0.35 37.19
CA ALA A 103 -41.93 0.51 38.24
C ALA A 103 -42.76 -0.78 38.33
N PRO A 104 -42.81 -1.43 39.51
CA PRO A 104 -44.10 -1.66 40.19
C PRO A 104 -43.94 -1.52 41.73
N ALA A 105 -44.94 -1.30 42.58
CA ALA A 105 -46.40 -1.42 42.54
C ALA A 105 -47.01 -0.38 43.50
#